data_AF-A0A447TW44-F1
#
_entry.id   AF-A0A447TW44-F1
#
_cell.length_a   1.000
_cell.length_b   1.000
_cell.length_c   1.000
_cell.angle_alpha   90.00
_cell.angle_beta   90.00
_cell.angle_gamma   90.00
#
_symmetry.space_group_name_H-M   'P 1'
#
loop_
_entity.id
_entity.type
_entity.pdbx_description
1 polymer ?
#
loop_
_entity_poly.entity_id
_entity_poly.type
_entity_poly.pdbx_seq_one_letter_code
_entity_poly.pdbx_strand_id
1 'polypeptide(L)'
;MAIAVELLVDPEPVLIQEYQRLISEEIELSRLAEDDVNLPAQLKSGERIKVMLNAGLSPEHEEKLGSRIDGIGLYRTEIPFMLQSGFPSGRRSRWRSIKGMLQMFKRLNR
;
A
#
# COMPACT_ATOMS: atom_id res chain seq x y z
N MET A 1 3.00 -15.04 -1.35
CA MET A 1 1.78 -15.82 -1.06
C MET A 1 0.74 -15.34 -2.06
N ALA A 2 0.31 -16.18 -2.99
CA ALA A 2 -0.81 -15.83 -3.87
C ALA A 2 -2.08 -16.07 -3.04
N ILE A 3 -2.84 -15.01 -2.76
CA ILE A 3 -4.18 -15.16 -2.20
C ILE A 3 -5.04 -15.64 -3.37
N ALA A 4 -5.44 -16.91 -3.35
CA ALA A 4 -6.45 -17.39 -4.27
C ALA A 4 -7.75 -16.65 -3.90
N VAL A 5 -8.19 -15.74 -4.77
CA VAL A 5 -9.45 -15.03 -4.57
C VAL A 5 -10.55 -15.93 -5.14
N GLU A 6 -11.34 -16.52 -4.25
CA GLU A 6 -12.48 -17.38 -4.58
C GLU A 6 -13.76 -16.76 -4.01
N LEU A 7 -14.84 -16.78 -4.80
CA LEU A 7 -16.17 -16.35 -4.39
C LEU A 7 -17.08 -17.59 -4.40
N LEU A 8 -17.51 -18.01 -3.22
CA LEU A 8 -18.44 -19.13 -3.06
C LEU A 8 -19.86 -18.60 -2.93
N VAL A 9 -20.77 -19.10 -3.77
CA VAL A 9 -22.20 -18.83 -3.69
C VAL A 9 -22.89 -20.07 -3.15
N ASP A 10 -23.70 -19.89 -2.10
CA ASP A 10 -24.36 -20.99 -1.37
C ASP A 10 -23.37 -22.09 -0.86
N PRO A 11 -22.35 -21.71 -0.07
CA PRO A 11 -21.36 -22.67 0.43
C PRO A 11 -21.96 -23.64 1.45
N GLU A 12 -21.47 -24.88 1.45
CA GLU A 12 -21.82 -25.85 2.49
C GLU A 12 -21.44 -25.34 3.89
N PRO A 13 -22.21 -25.68 4.95
CA PRO A 13 -21.93 -25.22 6.31
C PRO A 13 -20.50 -25.52 6.82
N VAL A 14 -19.90 -26.62 6.38
CA VAL A 14 -18.52 -27.00 6.72
C VAL A 14 -17.50 -26.00 6.16
N LEU A 15 -17.71 -25.50 4.93
CA LEU A 15 -16.85 -24.49 4.32
C LEU A 15 -16.96 -23.16 5.08
N ILE A 16 -18.18 -22.78 5.50
CA ILE A 16 -18.39 -21.57 6.30
C ILE A 16 -17.54 -21.62 7.59
N GLN A 17 -17.53 -22.76 8.29
CA GLN A 17 -16.75 -22.93 9.52
C GLN A 17 -15.24 -22.83 9.27
N GLU A 18 -14.73 -23.44 8.20
CA GLU A 18 -13.31 -23.35 7.86
C GLU A 18 -12.89 -21.92 7.50
N TYR A 19 -13.67 -21.20 6.70
CA TYR A 19 -13.38 -19.80 6.39
C TYR A 19 -13.46 -18.90 7.63
N GLN A 20 -14.39 -19.15 8.56
CA GLN A 20 -14.43 -18.43 9.83
C GLN A 20 -13.16 -18.67 10.67
N ARG A 21 -12.66 -19.90 10.72
CA ARG A 21 -11.39 -20.22 11.36
C ARG A 21 -10.23 -19.46 10.71
N LEU A 22 -10.12 -19.49 9.39
CA LEU A 22 -9.08 -18.76 8.66
C LEU A 22 -9.13 -17.25 8.89
N ILE A 23 -10.34 -16.66 8.90
CA ILE A 23 -10.53 -15.24 9.22
C ILE A 23 -10.02 -14.95 10.64
N SER A 24 -10.33 -15.80 11.61
CA SER A 24 -9.85 -15.61 12.99
C SER A 24 -8.32 -15.67 13.08
N GLU A 25 -7.68 -16.60 12.36
CA GLU A 25 -6.22 -16.71 12.29
C GLU A 25 -5.58 -15.47 11.66
N GLU A 26 -6.15 -14.98 10.56
CA GLU A 26 -5.67 -13.75 9.89
C GLU A 26 -5.80 -12.51 10.79
N ILE A 27 -6.88 -12.42 11.57
CA ILE A 27 -7.08 -11.33 12.53
C ILE A 27 -6.02 -11.38 13.63
N GLU A 28 -5.75 -12.55 14.21
CA GLU A 28 -4.71 -12.67 15.25
C GLU A 28 -3.32 -12.35 14.71
N LEU A 29 -3.00 -12.81 13.49
CA LEU A 29 -1.74 -12.45 12.81
C LEU A 29 -1.65 -10.95 12.54
N SER A 30 -2.74 -10.32 12.11
CA SER A 30 -2.78 -8.88 11.85
C SER A 30 -2.53 -8.09 13.14
N ARG A 31 -3.15 -8.48 14.26
CA ARG A 31 -2.93 -7.82 15.56
C ARG A 31 -1.49 -7.88 16.02
N LEU A 32 -0.85 -9.04 15.88
CA LEU A 32 0.57 -9.21 16.21
C LEU A 32 1.46 -8.26 15.38
N ALA A 33 1.08 -7.99 14.12
CA ALA A 33 1.80 -7.06 13.25
C ALA A 33 1.49 -5.58 13.53
N GLU A 34 0.30 -5.26 14.06
CA GLU A 34 -0.10 -3.89 14.40
C GLU A 34 0.73 -3.30 15.55
N ASP A 35 1.14 -4.12 16.52
CA ASP A 35 1.97 -3.67 17.65
C ASP A 35 3.35 -3.16 17.17
N ASP A 36 3.90 -3.77 16.14
CA ASP A 36 5.23 -3.46 15.60
C ASP A 36 5.22 -2.36 14.53
N VAL A 37 4.04 -1.93 14.06
CA VAL A 37 3.91 -1.08 12.88
C VAL A 37 4.51 0.32 13.04
N ASN A 38 4.69 0.78 14.28
CA ASN A 38 5.32 2.07 14.60
C ASN A 38 6.80 1.92 15.00
N LEU A 39 7.32 0.69 15.07
CA LEU A 39 8.72 0.43 15.36
C LEU A 39 9.60 0.70 14.13
N PRO A 40 10.86 1.12 14.32
CA PRO A 40 11.79 1.25 13.22
C PRO A 40 12.09 -0.12 12.60
N ALA A 41 12.01 -0.25 11.28
CA ALA A 41 12.34 -1.50 10.60
C ALA A 41 13.84 -1.83 10.70
N GLN A 42 14.18 -2.76 11.58
CA GLN A 42 15.55 -3.18 11.83
C GLN A 42 15.65 -4.71 11.78
N LEU A 43 16.78 -5.21 11.30
CA LEU A 43 17.11 -6.62 11.44
C LEU A 43 17.36 -6.96 12.91
N LYS A 44 17.30 -8.25 13.25
CA LYS A 44 17.69 -8.73 14.59
C LYS A 44 19.14 -8.40 14.95
N SER A 45 19.99 -8.12 13.96
CA SER A 45 21.37 -7.64 14.12
C SER A 45 21.47 -6.16 14.50
N GLY A 46 20.37 -5.40 14.43
CA GLY A 46 20.35 -3.94 14.66
C GLY A 46 20.58 -3.11 13.40
N GLU A 47 20.81 -3.71 12.23
CA GLU A 47 20.96 -2.97 10.98
C GLU A 47 19.61 -2.41 10.51
N ARG A 48 19.58 -1.11 10.16
CA ARG A 48 18.37 -0.41 9.70
C ARG A 48 18.07 -0.71 8.23
N ILE A 49 16.81 -1.08 7.94
CA ILE A 49 16.31 -1.27 6.56
C ILE A 49 15.30 -0.17 6.23
N LYS A 50 15.43 0.50 5.09
CA LYS A 50 14.45 1.50 4.67
C LYS A 50 13.18 0.85 4.13
N VAL A 51 12.04 1.24 4.69
CA VAL A 51 10.70 0.86 4.20
C VAL A 51 10.23 1.96 3.26
N MET A 52 10.19 1.65 1.96
CA MET A 52 9.90 2.63 0.91
C MET A 52 8.56 2.31 0.25
N LEU A 53 7.70 3.32 0.12
CA LEU A 53 6.38 3.20 -0.50
C LEU A 53 6.46 3.01 -2.02
N ASN A 54 5.62 2.13 -2.56
CA ASN A 54 5.30 2.05 -3.97
C ASN A 54 3.99 2.82 -4.23
N ALA A 55 4.13 4.10 -4.59
CA ALA A 55 3.06 5.09 -4.63
C ALA A 55 2.40 5.21 -6.01
N GLY A 56 1.20 5.77 -6.06
CA GLY A 56 0.51 6.18 -7.29
C GLY A 56 -0.93 5.70 -7.42
N LEU A 57 -1.46 4.96 -6.44
CA LEU A 57 -2.83 4.43 -6.49
C LEU A 57 -3.83 5.36 -5.80
N SER A 58 -3.48 5.89 -4.63
CA SER A 58 -4.39 6.71 -3.85
C SER A 58 -3.63 7.70 -2.95
N PRO A 59 -3.46 8.97 -3.38
CA PRO A 59 -2.73 9.97 -2.62
C PRO A 59 -3.25 10.17 -1.19
N GLU A 60 -4.57 10.09 -1.00
CA GLU A 60 -5.21 10.28 0.31
C GLU A 60 -4.87 9.17 1.32
N HIS A 61 -4.77 7.92 0.86
CA HIS A 61 -4.34 6.81 1.70
C HIS A 61 -2.84 6.81 1.93
N GLU A 62 -2.07 7.16 0.89
CA GLU A 62 -0.61 7.22 0.94
C GLU A 62 -0.12 8.31 1.93
N GLU A 63 -0.82 9.45 2.02
CA GLU A 63 -0.51 10.51 2.99
C GLU A 63 -0.73 10.07 4.45
N LYS A 64 -1.70 9.18 4.71
CA LYS A 64 -1.99 8.65 6.06
C LYS A 64 -0.91 7.70 6.57
N LEU A 65 0.01 7.22 5.72
CA LEU A 65 1.11 6.36 6.14
C LEU A 65 2.14 7.08 7.02
N GLY A 66 2.23 8.42 6.94
CA GLY A 66 2.99 9.26 7.86
C GLY A 66 4.42 8.74 8.11
N SER A 67 4.79 8.58 9.38
CA SER A 67 6.11 8.12 9.82
C SER A 67 6.36 6.61 9.66
N ARG A 68 5.39 5.84 9.14
CA ARG A 68 5.54 4.38 8.94
C ARG A 68 6.39 4.04 7.72
N ILE A 69 6.65 5.02 6.86
CA ILE A 69 7.46 4.88 5.66
C ILE A 69 8.63 5.86 5.71
N ASP A 70 9.78 5.42 5.19
CA ASP A 70 11.00 6.22 5.09
C ASP A 70 11.05 7.08 3.81
N GLY A 71 10.04 6.92 2.94
CA GLY A 71 9.89 7.68 1.70
C GLY A 71 9.20 6.87 0.60
N ILE A 72 9.30 7.36 -0.65
CA ILE A 72 8.76 6.70 -1.84
C ILE A 72 9.91 6.04 -2.60
N GLY A 73 9.86 4.72 -2.77
CA GLY A 73 10.86 3.93 -3.50
C GLY A 73 10.52 3.77 -4.97
N LEU A 74 9.22 3.75 -5.28
CA LEU A 74 8.71 3.69 -6.64
C LEU A 74 7.47 4.57 -6.75
N TYR A 75 7.41 5.40 -7.79
CA TYR A 75 6.20 6.12 -8.13
C TYR A 75 5.67 5.65 -9.48
N ARG A 76 4.48 5.07 -9.46
CA ARG A 76 3.79 4.52 -10.61
C ARG A 76 3.12 5.61 -11.43
N THR A 77 3.88 6.19 -12.35
CA THR A 77 3.36 7.24 -13.23
C THR A 77 2.22 6.77 -14.12
N GLU A 78 2.14 5.47 -14.44
CA GLU A 78 1.11 4.83 -15.26
C GLU A 78 -0.31 4.90 -14.66
N ILE A 79 -0.44 4.89 -13.34
CA ILE A 79 -1.77 4.80 -12.70
C ILE A 79 -2.62 6.06 -12.98
N PRO A 80 -2.13 7.30 -12.81
CA PRO A 80 -2.86 8.49 -13.24
C PRO A 80 -3.23 8.51 -14.73
N PHE A 81 -2.45 7.87 -15.60
CA PHE A 81 -2.77 7.79 -17.03
C PHE A 81 -3.93 6.82 -17.31
N MET A 82 -4.03 5.72 -16.56
CA MET A 82 -5.12 4.74 -16.70
C MET A 82 -6.45 5.25 -16.14
N LEU A 83 -6.41 6.07 -15.09
CA LEU A 83 -7.62 6.61 -14.45
C LEU A 83 -8.25 7.81 -15.20
N GLN A 84 -7.56 8.36 -16.21
CA GLN A 84 -8.07 9.46 -17.01
C GLN A 84 -8.83 8.94 -18.24
N SER A 85 -9.95 9.59 -18.57
CA SER A 85 -10.68 9.37 -19.82
C SER A 85 -9.88 9.93 -21.00
N GLY A 86 -8.89 9.16 -21.45
CA GLY A 86 -8.06 9.48 -22.60
C GLY A 86 -6.61 9.84 -22.24
N PHE A 87 -5.72 9.68 -23.22
CA PHE A 87 -4.31 9.97 -23.06
C PHE A 87 -4.11 11.47 -22.81
N PRO A 88 -3.48 11.91 -21.70
CA PRO A 88 -3.17 13.32 -21.51
C PRO A 88 -2.26 13.77 -22.64
N SER A 89 -2.79 14.69 -23.45
CA SER A 89 -2.35 15.02 -24.80
C SER A 89 -1.01 15.77 -24.90
N GLY A 90 -0.19 15.79 -23.84
CA GLY A 90 1.10 16.46 -23.90
C GLY A 90 2.05 16.24 -22.73
N ARG A 91 3.35 16.36 -23.06
CA ARG A 91 4.50 16.34 -22.13
C ARG A 91 4.28 17.24 -20.91
N ARG A 92 3.63 18.40 -21.08
CA ARG A 92 3.37 19.38 -20.01
C ARG A 92 2.45 18.86 -18.89
N SER A 93 1.39 18.10 -19.20
CA SER A 93 0.50 17.53 -18.17
C SER A 93 1.18 16.43 -17.36
N ARG A 94 2.02 15.61 -18.00
CA ARG A 94 2.89 14.63 -17.33
C ARG A 94 3.86 15.32 -16.37
N TRP A 95 4.54 16.38 -16.81
CA TRP A 95 5.41 17.18 -15.94
C TRP A 95 4.68 17.79 -14.75
N ARG A 96 3.45 18.28 -14.95
CA ARG A 96 2.68 18.91 -13.87
C ARG A 96 2.27 17.90 -12.79
N SER A 97 1.94 16.68 -13.20
CA SER A 97 1.65 15.57 -12.28
C SER A 97 2.89 15.15 -11.48
N ILE A 98 4.04 14.95 -12.17
CA ILE A 98 5.32 14.62 -11.50
C ILE A 98 5.76 15.76 -10.56
N LYS A 99 5.55 17.02 -10.94
CA LYS A 99 5.90 18.17 -10.11
C LYS A 99 5.03 18.28 -8.86
N GLY A 100 3.72 18.06 -8.96
CA GLY A 100 2.81 18.03 -7.81
C GLY A 100 3.20 16.95 -6.80
N MET A 101 3.53 15.76 -7.31
CA MET A 101 4.07 14.63 -6.53
C MET A 101 5.35 15.00 -5.76
N LEU A 102 6.34 15.58 -6.44
CA LEU A 102 7.60 15.99 -5.80
C LEU A 102 7.37 17.04 -4.69
N GLN A 103 6.34 17.87 -4.81
CA GLN A 103 5.98 18.82 -3.76
C GLN A 103 5.31 18.14 -2.57
N MET A 104 4.42 17.17 -2.81
CA MET A 104 3.83 16.35 -1.75
C MET A 104 4.91 15.60 -0.96
N PHE A 105 5.92 15.04 -1.66
CA PHE A 105 7.07 14.37 -1.03
C PHE A 105 7.86 15.29 -0.10
N LYS A 106 8.13 16.54 -0.50
CA LYS A 106 8.81 17.53 0.36
C LYS A 106 8.03 17.86 1.63
N ARG A 107 6.72 17.61 1.65
CA ARG A 107 5.85 17.86 2.80
C ARG A 107 5.83 16.67 3.76
N LEU A 108 5.92 15.43 3.25
CA LEU A 108 5.97 14.21 4.06
C LEU A 108 7.31 13.99 4.77
N ASN A 109 8.41 14.52 4.22
CA ASN A 109 9.76 14.44 4.81
C ASN A 109 10.12 15.66 5.69
N ARG A 110 9.13 16.34 6.27
CA ARG A 110 9.33 17.43 7.24
C ARG A 110 8.91 17.01 8.64
#